data_AF-A0A7Z9JDV0-F1
#
_entry.id   AF-A0A7Z9JDV0-F1
#
_cell.length_a   1.000
_cell.length_b   1.000
_cell.length_c   1.000
_cell.angle_alpha   90.00
_cell.angle_beta   90.00
_cell.angle_gamma   90.00
#
_symmetry.space_group_name_H-M   'P 1'
#
loop_
_entity.id
_entity.type
_entity.pdbx_description
1 polymer ?
#
loop_
_entity_poly.entity_id
_entity_poly.type
_entity_poly.pdbx_seq_one_letter_code
_entity_poly.pdbx_strand_id
1 'polypeptide(L)'
;MALVGNKHVVTSKLVQTPKGEVNIAVHLSPEQADKAQYYVDAADAYLQLYTPLLGAYPYAQFTIVENFFSSGFAYPGFTVLGPRVVGMAPKSLAPGYLDHELIHNWWGNGVYVDASYGNWCEALTSYTANYGRRALEDGFDAARAYRRGLLNKVSLDPSIDNGALANFGSANPKHGEVDRYVGYDKGAFVFMMLEDVLNSYSKIEASNSNIWPMLHQFATNNMGKSASWKDIQIAAEAQCKDKESGWLDPFFNYWVYENNTPITQPELRAVPPQELEIIVGDDWIDIDPDYRYYRLLPKGQISPTIAGTLAGASLHVDTTEEVLSDTGAWLADVDAGNNLLLIGRKPIQEYSELLEQCEDGINFTKNGFNVGGDSYEGEDLAVLHTMNHPTNEGEFITLFYSVGDVGWERLRFIWYYSKDTTVVWNVSETLTRRVHEPTTRISN
;
A
#
# COMPACT_ATOMS: atom_id res chain seq x y z
N MET A 1 -16.39 -18.03 -20.38
CA MET A 1 -15.54 -17.93 -21.59
C MET A 1 -15.29 -16.45 -21.82
N ALA A 2 -14.03 -16.05 -21.96
CA ALA A 2 -13.64 -14.68 -22.24
C ALA A 2 -12.80 -14.65 -23.53
N LEU A 3 -12.98 -13.61 -24.34
CA LEU A 3 -12.38 -13.46 -25.65
C LEU A 3 -11.93 -12.01 -25.82
N VAL A 4 -10.68 -11.83 -26.25
CA VAL A 4 -10.14 -10.51 -26.60
C VAL A 4 -9.73 -10.56 -28.08
N GLY A 5 -10.21 -9.59 -28.86
CA GLY A 5 -9.93 -9.49 -30.29
C GLY A 5 -9.46 -8.09 -30.65
N ASN A 6 -8.23 -7.98 -31.16
CA ASN A 6 -7.67 -6.74 -31.71
C ASN A 6 -6.49 -7.08 -32.65
N LYS A 7 -5.90 -6.08 -33.30
CA LYS A 7 -4.62 -6.24 -34.03
C LYS A 7 -3.48 -6.20 -33.02
N HIS A 8 -2.93 -7.36 -32.69
CA HIS A 8 -1.81 -7.47 -31.76
C HIS A 8 -0.53 -7.93 -32.45
N VAL A 9 0.60 -7.38 -32.00
CA VAL A 9 1.92 -8.00 -32.15
C VAL A 9 2.10 -8.95 -30.97
N VAL A 10 2.54 -10.17 -31.25
CA VAL A 10 2.70 -11.23 -30.24
C VAL A 10 4.17 -11.50 -29.99
N THR A 11 4.57 -11.44 -28.73
CA THR A 11 5.88 -11.90 -28.26
C THR A 11 5.67 -13.04 -27.27
N SER A 12 6.38 -14.14 -27.44
CA SER A 12 6.21 -15.32 -26.57
C SER A 12 7.54 -15.92 -26.15
N LYS A 13 7.55 -16.56 -24.98
CA LYS A 13 8.71 -17.27 -24.42
C LYS A 13 8.23 -18.51 -23.69
N LEU A 14 8.78 -19.67 -24.03
CA LEU A 14 8.63 -20.87 -23.20
C LEU A 14 9.61 -20.76 -22.02
N VAL A 15 9.08 -20.81 -20.80
CA VAL A 15 9.86 -20.71 -19.57
C VAL A 15 9.91 -22.06 -18.88
N GLN A 16 11.11 -22.50 -18.52
CA GLN A 16 11.31 -23.66 -17.65
C GLN A 16 11.28 -23.18 -16.19
N THR A 17 10.20 -23.46 -15.48
CA THR A 17 10.12 -23.20 -14.04
C THR A 17 10.65 -24.42 -13.25
N PRO A 18 10.98 -24.26 -11.96
CA PRO A 18 11.32 -25.37 -11.08
C PRO A 18 10.26 -26.47 -10.95
N LYS A 19 9.01 -26.22 -11.38
CA LYS A 19 7.87 -27.14 -11.26
C LYS A 19 7.20 -27.50 -12.59
N GLY A 20 7.77 -27.11 -13.73
CA GLY A 20 7.25 -27.43 -15.05
C GLY A 20 7.45 -26.31 -16.08
N GLU A 21 7.12 -26.59 -17.33
CA GLU A 21 7.17 -25.60 -18.41
C GLU A 21 5.90 -24.75 -18.41
N VAL A 22 6.06 -23.45 -18.66
CA VAL A 22 4.96 -22.49 -18.83
C VAL A 22 5.26 -21.61 -20.02
N ASN A 23 4.32 -21.50 -20.96
CA ASN A 23 4.44 -20.54 -22.05
C ASN A 23 4.00 -19.15 -21.57
N ILE A 24 4.76 -18.11 -21.88
CA ILE A 24 4.35 -16.71 -21.72
C ILE A 24 4.02 -16.17 -23.10
N ALA A 25 2.89 -15.50 -23.24
CA ALA A 25 2.53 -14.78 -24.46
C ALA A 25 2.06 -13.36 -24.14
N VAL A 26 2.57 -12.39 -24.85
CA VAL A 26 2.25 -10.97 -24.67
C VAL A 26 1.71 -10.43 -25.98
N HIS A 27 0.47 -9.95 -25.94
CA HIS A 27 -0.28 -9.44 -27.09
C HIS A 27 -0.49 -7.93 -26.90
N LEU A 28 0.30 -7.11 -27.59
CA LEU A 28 0.19 -5.64 -27.50
C LEU A 28 -0.19 -5.04 -28.84
N SER A 29 -0.74 -3.83 -28.81
CA SER A 29 -0.94 -3.00 -30.00
C SER A 29 0.40 -2.76 -30.74
N PRO A 30 0.38 -2.54 -32.06
CA PRO A 30 1.59 -2.19 -32.81
C PRO A 30 2.33 -0.98 -32.22
N GLU A 31 1.60 -0.02 -31.66
CA GLU A 31 2.11 1.21 -31.05
C GLU A 31 2.88 0.96 -29.74
N GLN A 32 2.58 -0.12 -29.02
CA GLN A 32 3.20 -0.47 -27.74
C GLN A 32 4.02 -1.77 -27.80
N ALA A 33 4.24 -2.32 -29.01
CA ALA A 33 4.97 -3.57 -29.19
C ALA A 33 6.40 -3.55 -28.61
N ASP A 34 7.01 -2.36 -28.50
CA ASP A 34 8.32 -2.17 -27.86
C ASP A 34 8.31 -2.49 -26.36
N LYS A 35 7.14 -2.54 -25.71
CA LYS A 35 6.99 -2.87 -24.29
C LYS A 35 6.91 -4.37 -24.02
N ALA A 36 6.70 -5.20 -25.03
CA ALA A 36 6.38 -6.62 -24.83
C ALA A 36 7.44 -7.37 -24.03
N GLN A 37 8.73 -7.08 -24.26
CA GLN A 37 9.83 -7.76 -23.57
C GLN A 37 9.84 -7.49 -22.06
N TYR A 38 9.48 -6.28 -21.61
CA TYR A 38 9.36 -5.97 -20.18
C TYR A 38 8.36 -6.90 -19.48
N TYR A 39 7.22 -7.17 -20.13
CA TYR A 39 6.19 -8.06 -19.59
C TYR A 39 6.59 -9.53 -19.64
N VAL A 40 7.29 -9.96 -20.70
CA VAL A 40 7.84 -11.32 -20.79
C VAL A 40 8.85 -11.58 -19.68
N ASP A 41 9.81 -10.67 -19.50
CA ASP A 41 10.87 -10.82 -18.50
C ASP A 41 10.31 -10.77 -17.07
N ALA A 42 9.35 -9.89 -16.82
CA ALA A 42 8.67 -9.81 -15.53
C ALA A 42 7.90 -11.10 -15.21
N ALA A 43 7.09 -11.60 -16.16
CA ALA A 43 6.33 -12.84 -15.95
C ALA A 43 7.24 -14.06 -15.78
N ASP A 44 8.38 -14.13 -16.46
CA ASP A 44 9.39 -15.18 -16.23
C ASP A 44 9.92 -15.08 -14.80
N ALA A 45 10.40 -13.91 -14.38
CA ALA A 45 10.91 -13.69 -13.01
C ALA A 45 9.88 -14.08 -11.94
N TYR A 46 8.60 -13.74 -12.13
CA TYR A 46 7.53 -14.10 -11.20
C TYR A 46 7.28 -15.61 -11.16
N LEU A 47 7.31 -16.30 -12.30
CA LEU A 47 7.16 -17.75 -12.34
C LEU A 47 8.35 -18.45 -11.65
N GLN A 48 9.58 -17.94 -11.81
CA GLN A 48 10.75 -18.45 -11.09
C GLN A 48 10.62 -18.22 -9.59
N LEU A 49 10.09 -17.07 -9.16
CA LEU A 49 9.90 -16.72 -7.76
C LEU A 49 8.80 -17.55 -7.08
N TYR A 50 7.63 -17.64 -7.70
CA TYR A 50 6.43 -18.15 -7.02
C TYR A 50 6.22 -19.65 -7.19
N THR A 51 6.69 -20.30 -8.26
CA THR A 51 6.46 -21.75 -8.42
C THR A 51 7.16 -22.61 -7.35
N PRO A 52 8.34 -22.27 -6.81
CA PRO A 52 8.88 -22.96 -5.64
C PRO A 52 8.05 -22.77 -4.38
N LEU A 53 7.47 -21.57 -4.20
CA LEU A 53 6.75 -21.16 -2.99
C LEU A 53 5.30 -21.68 -2.95
N LEU A 54 4.60 -21.64 -4.08
CA LEU A 54 3.16 -21.92 -4.18
C LEU A 54 2.84 -23.26 -4.85
N GLY A 55 3.83 -23.88 -5.52
CA GLY A 55 3.65 -25.09 -6.32
C GLY A 55 3.59 -24.80 -7.82
N ALA A 56 3.35 -25.85 -8.62
CA ALA A 56 3.29 -25.73 -10.08
C ALA A 56 2.27 -24.68 -10.53
N TYR A 57 2.62 -23.91 -11.56
CA TYR A 57 1.70 -22.94 -12.14
C TYR A 57 0.50 -23.69 -12.76
N PRO A 58 -0.77 -23.30 -12.49
CA PRO A 58 -1.92 -24.17 -12.79
C PRO A 58 -2.30 -24.32 -14.26
N TYR A 59 -1.69 -23.54 -15.16
CA TYR A 59 -2.01 -23.52 -16.59
C TYR A 59 -0.77 -23.72 -17.45
N ALA A 60 -0.94 -24.23 -18.67
CA ALA A 60 0.18 -24.38 -19.61
C ALA A 60 0.74 -23.03 -20.12
N GLN A 61 -0.04 -21.95 -19.98
CA GLN A 61 0.31 -20.64 -20.52
C GLN A 61 -0.18 -19.51 -19.59
N PHE A 62 0.60 -18.44 -19.50
CA PHE A 62 0.17 -17.14 -19.00
C PHE A 62 0.20 -16.12 -20.14
N THR A 63 -0.96 -15.54 -20.45
CA THR A 63 -1.12 -14.57 -21.55
C THR A 63 -1.42 -13.18 -21.02
N ILE A 64 -0.67 -12.17 -21.45
CA ILE A 64 -0.89 -10.76 -21.13
C ILE A 64 -1.42 -10.09 -22.38
N VAL A 65 -2.62 -9.52 -22.32
CA VAL A 65 -3.27 -8.91 -23.49
C VAL A 65 -3.56 -7.44 -23.22
N GLU A 66 -3.05 -6.56 -24.07
CA GLU A 66 -3.48 -5.16 -24.07
C GLU A 66 -4.95 -5.08 -24.50
N ASN A 67 -5.74 -4.31 -23.75
CA ASN A 67 -7.15 -4.08 -24.06
C ASN A 67 -7.43 -2.58 -24.28
N PHE A 68 -8.61 -2.22 -24.77
CA PHE A 68 -8.95 -0.84 -25.13
C PHE A 68 -9.47 0.02 -23.94
N PHE A 69 -9.75 -0.58 -22.79
CA PHE A 69 -10.21 0.12 -21.59
C PHE A 69 -9.28 -0.13 -20.40
N SER A 70 -9.33 0.76 -19.41
CA SER A 70 -8.58 0.59 -18.16
C SER A 70 -9.13 -0.59 -17.37
N SER A 71 -8.36 -1.67 -17.29
CA SER A 71 -8.66 -2.83 -16.45
C SER A 71 -7.37 -3.53 -15.99
N GLY A 72 -7.48 -4.25 -14.87
CA GLY A 72 -6.67 -5.41 -14.51
C GLY A 72 -7.66 -6.50 -14.13
N PHE A 73 -7.81 -7.52 -14.99
CA PHE A 73 -8.67 -8.67 -14.71
C PHE A 73 -7.89 -9.94 -14.96
N ALA A 74 -7.80 -10.77 -13.94
CA ALA A 74 -7.18 -12.08 -14.02
C ALA A 74 -8.20 -13.15 -14.37
N TYR A 75 -7.95 -13.84 -15.48
CA TYR A 75 -8.69 -15.00 -15.93
C TYR A 75 -7.79 -16.24 -15.90
N PRO A 76 -8.36 -17.45 -16.01
CA PRO A 76 -7.58 -18.69 -16.12
C PRO A 76 -6.53 -18.64 -17.24
N GLY A 77 -5.25 -18.55 -16.87
CA GLY A 77 -4.12 -18.51 -17.78
C GLY A 77 -3.95 -17.21 -18.57
N PHE A 78 -4.69 -16.14 -18.26
CA PHE A 78 -4.50 -14.86 -18.94
C PHE A 78 -4.98 -13.63 -18.15
N THR A 79 -4.38 -12.46 -18.42
CA THR A 79 -4.81 -11.17 -17.87
C THR A 79 -4.93 -10.12 -18.98
N VAL A 80 -5.75 -9.09 -18.73
CA VAL A 80 -5.90 -7.93 -19.61
C VAL A 80 -5.38 -6.67 -18.92
N LEU A 81 -4.55 -5.89 -19.64
CA LEU A 81 -4.01 -4.62 -19.16
C LEU A 81 -4.47 -3.47 -20.06
N GLY A 82 -4.87 -2.35 -19.47
CA GLY A 82 -5.18 -1.15 -20.24
C GLY A 82 -3.93 -0.50 -20.88
N PRO A 83 -4.10 0.30 -21.94
CA PRO A 83 -2.97 0.82 -22.74
C PRO A 83 -2.11 1.79 -21.92
N ARG A 84 -2.70 2.49 -20.94
CA ARG A 84 -1.96 3.33 -20.01
C ARG A 84 -1.03 2.52 -19.10
N VAL A 85 -1.48 1.35 -18.61
CA VAL A 85 -0.65 0.46 -17.77
C VAL A 85 0.48 -0.12 -18.60
N VAL A 86 0.16 -0.60 -19.81
CA VAL A 86 1.17 -1.09 -20.76
C VAL A 86 2.24 -0.03 -21.04
N GLY A 87 1.81 1.19 -21.39
CA GLY A 87 2.70 2.32 -21.71
C GLY A 87 3.57 2.81 -20.54
N MET A 88 3.23 2.49 -19.29
CA MET A 88 4.02 2.86 -18.11
C MET A 88 5.20 1.92 -17.82
N ALA A 89 5.37 0.83 -18.57
CA ALA A 89 6.49 -0.09 -18.36
C ALA A 89 7.85 0.64 -18.42
N PRO A 90 8.77 0.38 -17.47
CA PRO A 90 8.73 -0.69 -16.47
C PRO A 90 8.05 -0.33 -15.14
N LYS A 91 7.54 0.90 -14.95
CA LYS A 91 6.94 1.32 -13.66
C LYS A 91 5.71 0.50 -13.27
N SER A 92 4.95 0.02 -14.24
CA SER A 92 3.80 -0.90 -14.06
C SER A 92 4.20 -2.34 -13.68
N LEU A 93 5.48 -2.61 -13.43
CA LEU A 93 6.00 -3.91 -12.96
C LEU A 93 6.44 -3.87 -11.48
N ALA A 94 6.19 -2.74 -10.81
CA ALA A 94 6.33 -2.64 -9.36
C ALA A 94 5.42 -3.67 -8.67
N PRO A 95 5.74 -4.09 -7.42
CA PRO A 95 4.94 -5.07 -6.70
C PRO A 95 3.47 -4.64 -6.57
N GLY A 96 2.54 -5.52 -6.97
CA GLY A 96 1.09 -5.29 -6.92
C GLY A 96 0.38 -5.03 -8.25
N TYR A 97 1.10 -5.10 -9.37
CA TYR A 97 0.55 -4.86 -10.70
C TYR A 97 0.44 -6.17 -11.49
N LEU A 98 1.41 -6.46 -12.36
CA LEU A 98 1.35 -7.67 -13.19
C LEU A 98 1.43 -8.97 -12.37
N ASP A 99 2.21 -8.95 -11.30
CA ASP A 99 2.32 -10.07 -10.36
C ASP A 99 0.99 -10.36 -9.66
N HIS A 100 0.22 -9.33 -9.28
CA HIS A 100 -1.14 -9.51 -8.72
C HIS A 100 -2.00 -10.34 -9.67
N GLU A 101 -2.01 -9.95 -10.95
CA GLU A 101 -2.76 -10.66 -11.99
C GLU A 101 -2.25 -12.08 -12.24
N LEU A 102 -0.93 -12.30 -12.17
CA LEU A 102 -0.33 -13.62 -12.31
C LEU A 102 -0.68 -14.51 -11.12
N ILE A 103 -0.61 -14.00 -9.89
CA ILE A 103 -0.87 -14.75 -8.66
C ILE A 103 -2.31 -15.28 -8.60
N HIS A 104 -3.27 -14.55 -9.16
CA HIS A 104 -4.66 -15.02 -9.28
C HIS A 104 -4.80 -16.37 -10.01
N ASN A 105 -3.80 -16.81 -10.78
CA ASN A 105 -3.81 -18.14 -11.38
C ASN A 105 -3.72 -19.26 -10.34
N TRP A 106 -3.07 -19.04 -9.19
CA TRP A 106 -3.21 -19.93 -8.04
C TRP A 106 -4.49 -19.61 -7.26
N TRP A 107 -4.78 -18.32 -7.00
CA TRP A 107 -5.87 -17.88 -6.13
C TRP A 107 -7.06 -17.29 -6.91
N GLY A 108 -8.18 -18.00 -6.93
CA GLY A 108 -9.40 -17.59 -7.64
C GLY A 108 -9.58 -18.28 -8.99
N ASN A 109 -8.49 -18.53 -9.74
CA ASN A 109 -8.55 -19.29 -10.98
C ASN A 109 -8.08 -20.75 -10.82
N GLY A 110 -7.11 -21.02 -9.93
CA GLY A 110 -6.63 -22.37 -9.63
C GLY A 110 -7.40 -23.03 -8.47
N VAL A 111 -7.29 -22.45 -7.28
CA VAL A 111 -8.16 -22.72 -6.14
C VAL A 111 -9.32 -21.73 -6.20
N TYR A 112 -10.54 -22.22 -6.42
CA TYR A 112 -11.72 -21.38 -6.56
C TYR A 112 -12.20 -20.85 -5.21
N VAL A 113 -12.86 -19.70 -5.21
CA VAL A 113 -13.45 -19.11 -4.01
C VAL A 113 -14.79 -19.77 -3.73
N ASP A 114 -14.99 -20.25 -2.50
CA ASP A 114 -16.33 -20.47 -1.93
C ASP A 114 -16.84 -19.14 -1.37
N ALA A 115 -17.74 -18.49 -2.12
CA ALA A 115 -18.26 -17.16 -1.78
C ALA A 115 -19.26 -17.16 -0.60
N SER A 116 -19.58 -18.33 0.00
CA SER A 116 -20.50 -18.42 1.14
C SER A 116 -20.04 -17.57 2.33
N TYR A 117 -18.73 -17.47 2.54
CA TYR A 117 -18.11 -16.68 3.61
C TYR A 117 -17.05 -15.71 3.07
N GLY A 118 -17.32 -15.11 1.91
CA GLY A 118 -16.52 -14.02 1.36
C GLY A 118 -15.36 -14.46 0.47
N ASN A 119 -14.75 -13.47 -0.17
CA ASN A 119 -13.69 -13.62 -1.15
C ASN A 119 -12.31 -13.41 -0.51
N TRP A 120 -11.64 -14.52 -0.22
CA TRP A 120 -10.27 -14.53 0.32
C TRP A 120 -9.19 -14.34 -0.75
N CYS A 121 -9.49 -14.51 -2.04
CA CYS A 121 -8.44 -14.54 -3.07
C CYS A 121 -7.79 -13.19 -3.27
N GLU A 122 -8.52 -12.09 -3.12
CA GLU A 122 -7.98 -10.73 -3.21
C GLU A 122 -7.02 -10.42 -2.07
N ALA A 123 -7.38 -10.82 -0.85
CA ALA A 123 -6.53 -10.70 0.33
C ALA A 123 -5.22 -11.46 0.16
N LEU A 124 -5.30 -12.72 -0.28
CA LEU A 124 -4.13 -13.58 -0.43
C LEU A 124 -3.25 -13.15 -1.60
N THR A 125 -3.85 -12.73 -2.71
CA THR A 125 -3.13 -12.18 -3.86
C THR A 125 -2.43 -10.87 -3.48
N SER A 126 -3.11 -9.98 -2.76
CA SER A 126 -2.53 -8.74 -2.25
C SER A 126 -1.40 -9.01 -1.26
N TYR A 127 -1.54 -9.99 -0.38
CA TYR A 127 -0.46 -10.43 0.50
C TYR A 127 0.76 -10.89 -0.31
N THR A 128 0.59 -11.80 -1.27
CA THR A 128 1.70 -12.38 -2.05
C THR A 128 2.38 -11.36 -2.97
N ALA A 129 1.61 -10.58 -3.72
CA ALA A 129 2.12 -9.67 -4.75
C ALA A 129 2.58 -8.31 -4.18
N ASN A 130 1.95 -7.81 -3.11
CA ASN A 130 2.36 -6.54 -2.52
C ASN A 130 3.36 -6.72 -1.39
N TYR A 131 2.96 -7.37 -0.30
CA TYR A 131 3.79 -7.47 0.90
C TYR A 131 4.88 -8.53 0.74
N GLY A 132 4.49 -9.75 0.38
CA GLY A 132 5.38 -10.90 0.26
C GLY A 132 6.50 -10.65 -0.72
N ARG A 133 6.21 -10.06 -1.89
CA ARG A 133 7.23 -9.68 -2.86
C ARG A 133 8.23 -8.65 -2.32
N ARG A 134 7.76 -7.60 -1.65
CA ARG A 134 8.65 -6.61 -0.99
C ARG A 134 9.52 -7.27 0.08
N ALA A 135 8.93 -8.16 0.88
CA ALA A 135 9.68 -8.89 1.90
C ALA A 135 10.75 -9.83 1.29
N LEU A 136 10.47 -10.44 0.14
CA LEU A 136 11.38 -11.34 -0.58
C LEU A 136 12.49 -10.61 -1.34
N GLU A 137 12.17 -9.49 -2.00
CA GLU A 137 13.08 -8.81 -2.94
C GLU A 137 13.72 -7.54 -2.37
N ASP A 138 12.95 -6.74 -1.61
CA ASP A 138 13.36 -5.41 -1.15
C ASP A 138 13.84 -5.40 0.32
N GLY A 139 13.47 -6.42 1.09
CA GLY A 139 13.92 -6.66 2.46
C GLY A 139 12.99 -6.13 3.56
N PHE A 140 13.46 -6.24 4.80
CA PHE A 140 12.66 -6.01 6.01
C PHE A 140 12.08 -4.59 6.10
N ASP A 141 12.88 -3.57 5.81
CA ASP A 141 12.43 -2.18 5.93
C ASP A 141 11.31 -1.84 4.94
N ALA A 142 11.36 -2.41 3.73
CA ALA A 142 10.31 -2.25 2.73
C ALA A 142 9.01 -2.94 3.16
N ALA A 143 9.10 -4.12 3.77
CA ALA A 143 7.96 -4.85 4.34
C ALA A 143 7.34 -4.10 5.52
N ARG A 144 8.16 -3.56 6.43
CA ARG A 144 7.74 -2.70 7.55
C ARG A 144 7.07 -1.42 7.05
N ALA A 145 7.65 -0.75 6.06
CA ALA A 145 7.08 0.46 5.47
C ALA A 145 5.73 0.18 4.79
N TYR A 146 5.57 -0.97 4.14
CA TYR A 146 4.29 -1.39 3.56
C TYR A 146 3.20 -1.57 4.62
N ARG A 147 3.51 -2.32 5.70
CA ARG A 147 2.61 -2.50 6.86
C ARG A 147 2.18 -1.14 7.42
N ARG A 148 3.15 -0.27 7.72
CA ARG A 148 2.89 1.10 8.20
C ARG A 148 1.97 1.88 7.25
N GLY A 149 2.21 1.79 5.94
CA GLY A 149 1.37 2.45 4.93
C GLY A 149 -0.10 2.01 5.00
N LEU A 150 -0.36 0.72 5.23
CA LEU A 150 -1.72 0.21 5.38
C LEU A 150 -2.39 0.70 6.68
N LEU A 151 -1.65 0.73 7.79
CA LEU A 151 -2.13 1.29 9.06
C LEU A 151 -2.42 2.78 8.92
N ASN A 152 -1.53 3.52 8.27
CA ASN A 152 -1.72 4.94 7.99
C ASN A 152 -3.00 5.17 7.19
N LYS A 153 -3.23 4.37 6.14
CA LYS A 153 -4.40 4.50 5.27
C LYS A 153 -5.72 4.34 6.04
N VAL A 154 -5.85 3.34 6.91
CA VAL A 154 -7.08 3.17 7.72
C VAL A 154 -7.17 4.16 8.88
N SER A 155 -6.04 4.66 9.38
CA SER A 155 -6.06 5.70 10.42
C SER A 155 -6.48 7.07 9.86
N LEU A 156 -6.18 7.32 8.58
CA LEU A 156 -6.62 8.51 7.85
C LEU A 156 -8.14 8.52 7.61
N ASP A 157 -8.69 7.37 7.23
CA ASP A 157 -10.13 7.20 7.04
C ASP A 157 -10.59 5.87 7.64
N PRO A 158 -10.95 5.84 8.93
CA PRO A 158 -11.42 4.62 9.58
C PRO A 158 -12.70 4.04 8.97
N SER A 159 -13.45 4.83 8.19
CA SER A 159 -14.71 4.37 7.59
C SER A 159 -14.50 3.36 6.45
N ILE A 160 -13.29 3.25 5.90
CA ILE A 160 -12.95 2.24 4.91
C ILE A 160 -12.88 0.81 5.49
N ASP A 161 -12.76 0.67 6.82
CA ASP A 161 -12.89 -0.62 7.52
C ASP A 161 -14.34 -0.84 7.98
N ASN A 162 -15.24 -0.99 7.01
CA ASN A 162 -16.68 -0.96 7.23
C ASN A 162 -17.32 -2.33 7.54
N GLY A 163 -16.55 -3.41 7.66
CA GLY A 163 -17.12 -4.75 7.82
C GLY A 163 -16.12 -5.87 8.10
N ALA A 164 -16.66 -7.03 8.45
CA ALA A 164 -15.87 -8.25 8.64
C ALA A 164 -15.27 -8.72 7.30
N LEU A 165 -14.06 -9.27 7.33
CA LEU A 165 -13.38 -9.74 6.13
C LEU A 165 -14.15 -10.88 5.42
N ALA A 166 -14.79 -11.76 6.17
CA ALA A 166 -15.65 -12.83 5.65
C ALA A 166 -16.91 -12.32 4.93
N ASN A 167 -17.22 -11.02 5.04
CA ASN A 167 -18.36 -10.41 4.36
C ASN A 167 -17.97 -9.83 2.99
N PHE A 168 -16.68 -9.55 2.75
CA PHE A 168 -16.20 -9.01 1.48
C PHE A 168 -16.48 -9.96 0.33
N GLY A 169 -17.21 -9.50 -0.70
CA GLY A 169 -17.57 -10.32 -1.86
C GLY A 169 -18.43 -11.55 -1.53
N SER A 170 -19.08 -11.60 -0.36
CA SER A 170 -19.92 -12.72 0.03
C SER A 170 -21.20 -12.79 -0.81
N ALA A 171 -21.62 -14.01 -1.14
CA ALA A 171 -22.88 -14.25 -1.84
C ALA A 171 -24.12 -14.07 -0.92
N ASN A 172 -23.94 -13.92 0.39
CA ASN A 172 -25.04 -13.71 1.32
C ASN A 172 -25.45 -12.23 1.36
N PRO A 173 -26.65 -11.87 0.89
CA PRO A 173 -27.09 -10.47 0.82
C PRO A 173 -27.21 -9.79 2.18
N LYS A 174 -27.25 -10.55 3.29
CA LYS A 174 -27.27 -10.00 4.66
C LYS A 174 -25.95 -9.37 5.08
N HIS A 175 -24.85 -9.68 4.38
CA HIS A 175 -23.51 -9.21 4.75
C HIS A 175 -23.21 -7.77 4.31
N GLY A 176 -24.08 -7.16 3.50
CA GLY A 176 -23.92 -5.78 3.03
C GLY A 176 -22.77 -5.61 2.03
N GLU A 177 -22.54 -4.37 1.61
CA GLU A 177 -21.37 -4.01 0.80
C GLU A 177 -20.20 -3.67 1.71
N VAL A 178 -19.10 -4.41 1.54
CA VAL A 178 -17.86 -4.23 2.29
C VAL A 178 -16.83 -3.57 1.37
N ASP A 179 -16.11 -2.58 1.90
CA ASP A 179 -15.17 -1.78 1.13
C ASP A 179 -14.01 -2.63 0.58
N ARG A 180 -13.44 -2.19 -0.54
CA ARG A 180 -12.28 -2.82 -1.16
C ARG A 180 -11.08 -2.88 -0.20
N TYR A 181 -10.89 -1.87 0.64
CA TYR A 181 -9.83 -1.84 1.65
C TYR A 181 -9.89 -3.09 2.54
N VAL A 182 -11.08 -3.49 2.99
CA VAL A 182 -11.26 -4.68 3.83
C VAL A 182 -10.78 -5.92 3.08
N GLY A 183 -11.26 -6.13 1.86
CA GLY A 183 -10.95 -7.32 1.05
C GLY A 183 -9.50 -7.44 0.60
N TYR A 184 -8.81 -6.32 0.38
CA TYR A 184 -7.45 -6.29 -0.16
C TYR A 184 -6.40 -5.97 0.90
N ASP A 185 -6.51 -4.80 1.53
CA ASP A 185 -5.49 -4.25 2.42
C ASP A 185 -5.57 -4.89 3.81
N LYS A 186 -6.74 -4.82 4.49
CA LYS A 186 -6.96 -5.50 5.79
C LYS A 186 -6.75 -7.01 5.64
N GLY A 187 -7.33 -7.61 4.59
CA GLY A 187 -7.16 -9.03 4.30
C GLY A 187 -5.69 -9.44 4.13
N ALA A 188 -4.90 -8.68 3.37
CA ALA A 188 -3.46 -8.91 3.27
C ALA A 188 -2.77 -8.78 4.64
N PHE A 189 -3.17 -7.79 5.45
CA PHE A 189 -2.63 -7.58 6.79
C PHE A 189 -2.92 -8.77 7.72
N VAL A 190 -4.11 -9.38 7.62
CA VAL A 190 -4.43 -10.62 8.35
C VAL A 190 -3.45 -11.74 7.99
N PHE A 191 -3.08 -11.90 6.72
CA PHE A 191 -2.05 -12.86 6.34
C PHE A 191 -0.64 -12.50 6.85
N MET A 192 -0.31 -11.21 6.93
CA MET A 192 0.95 -10.76 7.56
C MET A 192 1.00 -11.10 9.06
N MET A 193 -0.12 -10.92 9.78
CA MET A 193 -0.23 -11.30 11.18
C MET A 193 -0.20 -12.82 11.36
N LEU A 194 -0.86 -13.56 10.46
CA LEU A 194 -0.83 -15.01 10.44
C LEU A 194 0.58 -15.53 10.19
N GLU A 195 1.33 -14.90 9.29
CA GLU A 195 2.74 -15.19 9.07
C GLU A 195 3.56 -15.03 10.36
N ASP A 196 3.40 -13.92 11.09
CA ASP A 196 4.10 -13.71 12.36
C ASP A 196 3.74 -14.79 13.40
N VAL A 197 2.45 -15.16 13.49
CA VAL A 197 1.96 -16.26 14.34
C VAL A 197 2.61 -17.59 13.97
N LEU A 198 2.65 -17.95 12.68
CA LEU A 198 3.22 -19.21 12.19
C LEU A 198 4.73 -19.31 12.38
N ASN A 199 5.41 -18.18 12.53
CA ASN A 199 6.86 -18.11 12.75
C ASN A 199 7.21 -17.80 14.21
N SER A 200 6.23 -17.84 15.13
CA SER A 200 6.42 -17.51 16.55
C SER A 200 7.17 -16.18 16.74
N TYR A 201 6.83 -15.17 15.93
CA TYR A 201 7.42 -13.81 15.96
C TYR A 201 8.92 -13.74 15.70
N SER A 202 9.55 -14.83 15.26
CA SER A 202 10.98 -14.87 14.98
C SER A 202 11.31 -13.96 13.80
N LYS A 203 12.38 -13.15 13.92
CA LYS A 203 12.93 -12.39 12.80
C LYS A 203 13.69 -13.35 11.89
N ILE A 204 13.01 -13.87 10.87
CA ILE A 204 13.56 -14.77 9.87
C ILE A 204 13.57 -14.12 8.49
N GLU A 205 14.41 -14.62 7.59
CA GLU A 205 14.34 -14.23 6.17
C GLU A 205 12.98 -14.62 5.58
N ALA A 206 12.39 -13.72 4.79
CA ALA A 206 11.05 -13.90 4.25
C ALA A 206 10.91 -15.20 3.42
N SER A 207 11.98 -15.61 2.72
CA SER A 207 12.02 -16.86 1.94
C SER A 207 11.90 -18.12 2.81
N ASN A 208 12.25 -18.05 4.09
CA ASN A 208 12.20 -19.16 5.04
C ASN A 208 10.92 -19.17 5.89
N SER A 209 9.98 -18.26 5.62
CA SER A 209 8.74 -18.12 6.36
C SER A 209 7.81 -19.33 6.21
N ASN A 210 7.22 -19.77 7.33
CA ASN A 210 6.25 -20.86 7.38
C ASN A 210 4.93 -20.55 6.64
N ILE A 211 4.72 -19.31 6.21
CA ILE A 211 3.60 -18.96 5.34
C ILE A 211 3.70 -19.64 3.97
N TRP A 212 4.89 -19.76 3.38
CA TRP A 212 5.04 -20.36 2.04
C TRP A 212 4.71 -21.85 2.00
N PRO A 213 5.22 -22.72 2.90
CA PRO A 213 4.78 -24.12 2.94
C PRO A 213 3.28 -24.25 3.26
N MET A 214 2.69 -23.35 4.07
CA MET A 214 1.24 -23.28 4.27
C MET A 214 0.50 -23.05 2.96
N LEU A 215 0.89 -22.02 2.20
CA LEU A 215 0.26 -21.67 0.92
C LEU A 215 0.44 -22.77 -0.13
N HIS A 216 1.62 -23.38 -0.21
CA HIS A 216 1.87 -24.54 -1.07
C HIS A 216 0.92 -25.69 -0.75
N GLN A 217 0.78 -26.04 0.53
CA GLN A 217 -0.11 -27.12 0.96
C GLN A 217 -1.58 -26.78 0.67
N PHE A 218 -1.99 -25.53 0.91
CA PHE A 218 -3.32 -25.04 0.58
C PHE A 218 -3.62 -25.17 -0.92
N ALA A 219 -2.71 -24.73 -1.79
CA ALA A 219 -2.82 -24.90 -3.24
C ALA A 219 -2.92 -26.38 -3.62
N THR A 220 -2.03 -27.22 -3.10
CA THR A 220 -1.96 -28.65 -3.43
C THR A 220 -3.26 -29.38 -3.10
N ASN A 221 -3.85 -29.09 -1.93
CA ASN A 221 -5.03 -29.81 -1.46
C ASN A 221 -6.33 -29.36 -2.15
N ASN A 222 -6.36 -28.10 -2.61
CA ASN A 222 -7.57 -27.44 -3.10
C ASN A 222 -7.54 -27.07 -4.59
N MET A 223 -6.48 -27.40 -5.33
CA MET A 223 -6.40 -27.12 -6.75
C MET A 223 -7.61 -27.69 -7.51
N GLY A 224 -8.29 -26.85 -8.28
CA GLY A 224 -9.52 -27.20 -9.02
C GLY A 224 -10.77 -27.36 -8.17
N LYS A 225 -10.72 -27.02 -6.87
CA LYS A 225 -11.86 -27.06 -5.94
C LYS A 225 -12.17 -25.67 -5.41
N SER A 226 -13.38 -25.49 -4.89
CA SER A 226 -13.73 -24.31 -4.10
C SER A 226 -13.22 -24.47 -2.67
N ALA A 227 -12.64 -23.42 -2.11
CA ALA A 227 -12.14 -23.36 -0.75
C ALA A 227 -12.65 -22.08 -0.04
N SER A 228 -12.74 -22.15 1.28
CA SER A 228 -13.20 -21.09 2.18
C SER A 228 -12.08 -20.62 3.11
N TRP A 229 -12.35 -19.59 3.92
CA TRP A 229 -11.47 -19.20 5.03
C TRP A 229 -11.19 -20.35 6.02
N LYS A 230 -12.11 -21.30 6.19
CA LYS A 230 -11.88 -22.46 7.07
C LYS A 230 -10.80 -23.40 6.51
N ASP A 231 -10.74 -23.56 5.19
CA ASP A 231 -9.71 -24.38 4.54
C ASP A 231 -8.32 -23.74 4.66
N ILE A 232 -8.26 -22.42 4.58
CA ILE A 232 -7.03 -21.64 4.85
C ILE A 232 -6.59 -21.82 6.30
N GLN A 233 -7.51 -21.71 7.26
CA GLN A 233 -7.21 -21.96 8.67
C GLN A 233 -6.66 -23.37 8.88
N ILE A 234 -7.28 -24.40 8.29
CA ILE A 234 -6.82 -25.79 8.40
C ILE A 234 -5.39 -25.94 7.84
N ALA A 235 -5.07 -25.30 6.72
CA ALA A 235 -3.72 -25.32 6.16
C ALA A 235 -2.69 -24.64 7.07
N ALA A 236 -3.07 -23.55 7.73
CA ALA A 236 -2.24 -22.84 8.70
C ALA A 236 -2.02 -23.66 9.98
N GLU A 237 -3.07 -24.25 10.53
CA GLU A 237 -2.97 -25.11 11.73
C GLU A 237 -2.05 -26.31 11.48
N ALA A 238 -2.05 -26.86 10.26
CA ALA A 238 -1.21 -27.99 9.88
C ALA A 238 0.31 -27.70 9.90
N GLN A 239 0.73 -26.43 9.92
CA GLN A 239 2.15 -26.07 10.05
C GLN A 239 2.69 -26.27 11.47
N CYS A 240 1.83 -26.23 12.49
CA CYS A 240 2.21 -26.35 13.90
C CYS A 240 1.66 -27.64 14.50
N LYS A 241 2.33 -28.77 14.22
CA LYS A 241 1.87 -30.13 14.60
C LYS A 241 1.78 -30.39 16.10
N ASP A 242 2.43 -29.57 16.91
CA ASP A 242 2.45 -29.61 18.37
C ASP A 242 1.25 -28.88 19.01
N LYS A 243 0.50 -28.09 18.23
CA LYS A 243 -0.70 -27.38 18.69
C LYS A 243 -1.95 -28.24 18.49
N GLU A 244 -2.94 -28.04 19.37
CA GLU A 244 -4.24 -28.69 19.25
C GLU A 244 -5.04 -28.14 18.06
N SER A 245 -5.91 -28.95 17.45
CA SER A 245 -6.79 -28.48 16.38
C SER A 245 -7.68 -27.34 16.88
N GLY A 246 -7.91 -26.31 16.06
CA GLY A 246 -8.67 -25.12 16.45
C GLY A 246 -7.87 -24.07 17.22
N TRP A 247 -6.55 -24.24 17.40
CA TRP A 247 -5.74 -23.23 18.10
C TRP A 247 -5.70 -21.86 17.41
N LEU A 248 -6.05 -21.80 16.11
CA LEU A 248 -6.22 -20.55 15.37
C LEU A 248 -7.66 -20.04 15.35
N ASP A 249 -8.63 -20.74 15.96
CA ASP A 249 -10.03 -20.28 16.00
C ASP A 249 -10.14 -18.84 16.57
N PRO A 250 -9.46 -18.47 17.68
CA PRO A 250 -9.56 -17.09 18.19
C PRO A 250 -9.02 -16.04 17.22
N PHE A 251 -7.97 -16.36 16.46
CA PHE A 251 -7.40 -15.47 15.43
C PHE A 251 -8.37 -15.23 14.28
N PHE A 252 -8.91 -16.32 13.70
CA PHE A 252 -9.83 -16.21 12.56
C PHE A 252 -11.17 -15.63 12.98
N ASN A 253 -11.68 -15.95 14.16
CA ASN A 253 -12.90 -15.33 14.68
C ASN A 253 -12.73 -13.81 14.80
N TYR A 254 -11.65 -13.35 15.42
CA TYR A 254 -11.43 -11.93 15.67
C TYR A 254 -11.15 -11.12 14.39
N TRP A 255 -10.31 -11.66 13.49
CA TRP A 255 -9.82 -10.91 12.33
C TRP A 255 -10.58 -11.16 11.03
N VAL A 256 -11.21 -12.33 10.89
CA VAL A 256 -11.87 -12.73 9.64
C VAL A 256 -13.39 -12.63 9.77
N TYR A 257 -13.96 -13.20 10.82
CA TYR A 257 -15.42 -13.33 10.96
C TYR A 257 -16.08 -12.17 11.71
N GLU A 258 -15.37 -11.52 12.62
CA GLU A 258 -15.80 -10.31 13.31
C GLU A 258 -15.26 -9.04 12.63
N ASN A 259 -15.93 -7.91 12.85
CA ASN A 259 -15.39 -6.61 12.48
C ASN A 259 -14.71 -5.96 13.69
N ASN A 260 -13.40 -6.13 13.80
CA ASN A 260 -12.58 -5.49 14.83
C ASN A 260 -11.56 -4.55 14.19
N THR A 261 -11.44 -3.35 14.78
CA THR A 261 -10.48 -2.32 14.39
C THR A 261 -9.94 -1.66 15.66
N PRO A 262 -9.03 -2.34 16.39
CA PRO A 262 -8.48 -1.81 17.63
C PRO A 262 -7.69 -0.52 17.38
N ILE A 263 -7.59 0.34 18.39
CA ILE A 263 -6.80 1.58 18.34
C ILE A 263 -5.56 1.47 19.23
N THR A 264 -4.45 2.05 18.80
CA THR A 264 -3.25 2.17 19.62
C THR A 264 -3.53 3.02 20.85
N GLN A 265 -3.36 2.39 22.00
CA GLN A 265 -3.46 2.97 23.34
C GLN A 265 -2.60 2.14 24.31
N PRO A 266 -2.17 2.67 25.46
CA PRO A 266 -1.27 1.96 26.40
C PRO A 266 -1.75 0.56 26.83
N GLU A 267 -3.07 0.36 26.91
CA GLU A 267 -3.69 -0.90 27.31
C GLU A 267 -3.93 -1.86 26.14
N LEU A 268 -3.51 -1.53 24.91
CA LEU A 268 -3.68 -2.42 23.76
C LEU A 268 -3.09 -3.80 24.03
N ARG A 269 -3.84 -4.84 23.68
CA ARG A 269 -3.44 -6.24 23.80
C ARG A 269 -3.72 -6.96 22.49
N ALA A 270 -2.81 -7.87 22.11
CA ALA A 270 -3.08 -8.81 21.04
C ALA A 270 -4.09 -9.88 21.47
N VAL A 271 -4.83 -10.41 20.50
CA VAL A 271 -5.74 -11.55 20.69
C VAL A 271 -4.95 -12.84 20.49
N PRO A 272 -4.98 -13.81 21.42
CA PRO A 272 -4.30 -15.09 21.25
C PRO A 272 -4.66 -15.76 19.92
N PRO A 273 -3.75 -16.51 19.29
CA PRO A 273 -2.35 -16.71 19.66
C PRO A 273 -1.44 -15.57 19.20
N GLN A 274 -2.01 -14.40 18.87
CA GLN A 274 -1.22 -13.26 18.48
C GLN A 274 -0.46 -12.66 19.68
N GLU A 275 0.75 -12.15 19.46
CA GLU A 275 1.56 -11.42 20.43
C GLU A 275 1.77 -9.98 19.96
N LEU A 276 2.02 -9.09 20.91
CA LEU A 276 2.28 -7.67 20.68
C LEU A 276 3.58 -7.30 21.37
N GLU A 277 4.57 -6.84 20.60
CA GLU A 277 5.82 -6.32 21.16
C GLU A 277 5.55 -4.97 21.82
N ILE A 278 5.94 -4.82 23.09
CA ILE A 278 5.82 -3.58 23.85
C ILE A 278 7.15 -3.29 24.51
N ILE A 279 7.73 -2.12 24.21
CA ILE A 279 8.97 -1.63 24.82
C ILE A 279 8.63 -0.47 25.74
N VAL A 280 9.01 -0.56 27.00
CA VAL A 280 8.72 0.47 28.02
C VAL A 280 10.01 1.20 28.37
N GLY A 281 10.03 2.51 28.16
CA GLY A 281 11.06 3.43 28.66
C GLY A 281 10.61 4.16 29.93
N ASP A 282 11.42 5.12 30.40
CA ASP A 282 11.15 5.84 31.65
C ASP A 282 9.85 6.67 31.58
N ASP A 283 9.64 7.42 30.48
CA ASP A 283 8.49 8.31 30.27
C ASP A 283 7.71 7.99 28.98
N TRP A 284 7.93 6.83 28.37
CA TRP A 284 7.28 6.44 27.12
C TRP A 284 7.04 4.93 26.99
N ILE A 285 6.05 4.56 26.19
CA ILE A 285 5.75 3.17 25.79
C ILE A 285 5.72 3.09 24.27
N ASP A 286 6.46 2.15 23.68
CA ASP A 286 6.48 1.88 22.25
C ASP A 286 5.74 0.56 21.97
N ILE A 287 4.65 0.66 21.22
CA ILE A 287 3.76 -0.46 20.93
C ILE A 287 3.96 -0.88 19.48
N ASP A 288 4.42 -2.11 19.29
CA ASP A 288 4.66 -2.77 18.01
C ASP A 288 5.51 -1.90 17.05
N PRO A 289 6.81 -1.75 17.35
CA PRO A 289 7.74 -0.87 16.62
C PRO A 289 7.95 -1.28 15.15
N ASP A 290 7.64 -2.54 14.83
CA ASP A 290 7.75 -3.13 13.50
C ASP A 290 6.40 -3.11 12.72
N TYR A 291 5.34 -2.52 13.28
CA TYR A 291 4.02 -2.40 12.66
C TYR A 291 3.40 -3.75 12.24
N ARG A 292 3.61 -4.81 13.02
CA ARG A 292 3.10 -6.17 12.77
C ARG A 292 1.63 -6.37 13.14
N TYR A 293 1.02 -5.46 13.89
CA TYR A 293 -0.34 -5.58 14.43
C TYR A 293 -1.32 -4.60 13.75
N TYR A 294 -2.43 -5.11 13.20
CA TYR A 294 -3.45 -4.29 12.57
C TYR A 294 -4.20 -3.43 13.59
N ARG A 295 -4.19 -2.10 13.41
CA ARG A 295 -4.80 -1.13 14.33
C ARG A 295 -4.94 0.25 13.71
N LEU A 296 -5.77 1.09 14.32
CA LEU A 296 -5.73 2.53 14.12
C LEU A 296 -4.57 3.14 14.90
N LEU A 297 -3.87 4.06 14.27
CA LEU A 297 -2.82 4.87 14.86
C LEU A 297 -3.44 6.18 15.36
N PRO A 298 -3.12 6.65 16.57
CA PRO A 298 -3.52 7.97 17.01
C PRO A 298 -2.81 9.02 16.16
N LYS A 299 -3.38 10.21 16.10
CA LYS A 299 -2.85 11.40 15.42
C LYS A 299 -1.33 11.54 15.33
N GLY A 300 -0.61 11.51 16.45
CA GLY A 300 0.86 11.70 16.48
C GLY A 300 1.64 10.58 15.80
N GLN A 301 0.97 9.46 15.53
CA GLN A 301 1.50 8.28 14.86
C GLN A 301 1.04 8.17 13.39
N ILE A 302 0.17 9.07 12.94
CA ILE A 302 -0.23 9.17 11.53
C ILE A 302 0.85 9.96 10.78
N SER A 303 1.36 9.36 9.71
CA SER A 303 2.31 9.98 8.80
C SER A 303 1.58 11.03 7.95
N PRO A 304 1.89 12.34 8.10
CA PRO A 304 1.29 13.38 7.29
C PRO A 304 1.78 13.26 5.85
N THR A 305 0.83 13.26 4.90
CA THR A 305 1.13 13.13 3.47
C THR A 305 0.51 14.26 2.68
N ILE A 306 1.19 14.70 1.62
CA ILE A 306 0.67 15.72 0.71
C ILE A 306 -0.68 15.27 0.14
N ALA A 307 -0.80 14.00 -0.28
CA ALA A 307 -2.07 13.46 -0.80
C ALA A 307 -3.23 13.53 0.22
N GLY A 308 -2.96 13.28 1.51
CA GLY A 308 -3.96 13.40 2.57
C GLY A 308 -4.52 14.82 2.70
N THR A 309 -3.68 15.83 2.51
CA THR A 309 -4.12 17.23 2.51
C THR A 309 -4.95 17.56 1.28
N LEU A 310 -4.46 17.17 0.11
CA LEU A 310 -5.08 17.53 -1.18
C LEU A 310 -6.48 16.91 -1.40
N ALA A 311 -6.88 15.91 -0.61
CA ALA A 311 -8.19 15.25 -0.70
C ALA A 311 -9.37 16.06 -0.11
N GLY A 312 -9.20 17.36 0.16
CA GLY A 312 -10.23 18.26 0.70
C GLY A 312 -9.63 19.39 1.52
N ALA A 313 -8.82 20.24 0.88
CA ALA A 313 -8.12 21.33 1.56
C ALA A 313 -8.78 22.70 1.31
N SER A 314 -8.94 23.49 2.37
CA SER A 314 -9.10 24.93 2.25
C SER A 314 -7.79 25.57 1.78
N LEU A 315 -7.85 26.25 0.63
CA LEU A 315 -6.71 26.89 -0.01
C LEU A 315 -6.60 28.38 0.40
N HIS A 316 -5.41 28.78 0.84
CA HIS A 316 -5.06 30.17 1.16
C HIS A 316 -3.81 30.60 0.39
N VAL A 317 -3.90 31.66 -0.40
CA VAL A 317 -2.84 32.08 -1.33
C VAL A 317 -2.49 33.56 -1.15
N ASP A 318 -1.20 33.86 -1.17
CA ASP A 318 -0.71 35.23 -1.25
C ASP A 318 -0.85 35.80 -2.67
N THR A 319 -1.93 36.52 -2.95
CA THR A 319 -2.23 37.08 -4.28
C THR A 319 -1.30 38.23 -4.70
N THR A 320 -0.33 38.61 -3.89
CA THR A 320 0.63 39.70 -4.22
C THR A 320 1.82 39.22 -5.04
N GLU A 321 2.00 37.90 -5.16
CA GLU A 321 3.07 37.25 -5.91
C GLU A 321 2.69 37.17 -7.41
N GLU A 322 3.39 37.92 -8.27
CA GLU A 322 3.05 38.11 -9.68
C GLU A 322 3.04 36.78 -10.48
N VAL A 323 3.90 35.83 -10.06
CA VAL A 323 4.05 34.49 -10.64
C VAL A 323 2.80 33.62 -10.44
N LEU A 324 1.90 33.98 -9.52
CA LEU A 324 0.67 33.23 -9.25
C LEU A 324 -0.47 33.53 -10.24
N SER A 325 -0.36 34.60 -11.02
CA SER A 325 -1.38 34.97 -12.01
C SER A 325 -1.56 33.91 -13.11
N ASP A 326 -0.50 33.19 -13.50
CA ASP A 326 -0.53 32.11 -14.49
C ASP A 326 -0.85 30.73 -13.89
N THR A 327 -0.67 30.55 -12.57
CA THR A 327 -0.97 29.29 -11.85
C THR A 327 -2.34 29.30 -11.16
N GLY A 328 -3.01 30.45 -11.07
CA GLY A 328 -4.30 30.62 -10.39
C GLY A 328 -5.45 29.78 -10.95
N ALA A 329 -5.45 29.47 -12.26
CA ALA A 329 -6.46 28.59 -12.85
C ALA A 329 -6.39 27.14 -12.33
N TRP A 330 -5.20 26.69 -11.92
CA TRP A 330 -4.92 25.32 -11.46
C TRP A 330 -5.20 25.15 -9.96
N LEU A 331 -5.15 26.26 -9.22
CA LEU A 331 -5.42 26.32 -7.79
C LEU A 331 -6.93 26.52 -7.49
N ALA A 332 -7.72 26.92 -8.49
CA ALA A 332 -9.16 27.09 -8.35
C ALA A 332 -9.93 25.77 -8.18
N ASP A 333 -9.30 24.63 -8.51
CA ASP A 333 -9.91 23.30 -8.48
C ASP A 333 -9.73 22.55 -7.14
N VAL A 334 -9.18 23.21 -6.11
CA VAL A 334 -9.05 22.58 -4.78
C VAL A 334 -10.41 22.57 -4.08
N ASP A 335 -10.88 21.37 -3.73
CA ASP A 335 -12.12 21.18 -2.98
C ASP A 335 -12.02 21.79 -1.59
N ALA A 336 -13.00 22.63 -1.21
CA ALA A 336 -13.08 23.16 0.14
C ALA A 336 -13.26 22.03 1.16
N GLY A 337 -12.36 21.98 2.15
CA GLY A 337 -12.44 21.03 3.26
C GLY A 337 -11.59 21.46 4.45
N ASN A 338 -11.39 20.57 5.42
CA ASN A 338 -10.82 20.94 6.72
C ASN A 338 -9.27 21.01 6.72
N ASN A 339 -8.61 20.37 5.76
CA ASN A 339 -7.16 20.47 5.67
C ASN A 339 -6.75 21.88 5.19
N LEU A 340 -5.57 22.35 5.54
CA LEU A 340 -5.09 23.67 5.12
C LEU A 340 -4.00 23.53 4.05
N LEU A 341 -4.15 24.26 2.94
CA LEU A 341 -3.11 24.45 1.94
C LEU A 341 -2.71 25.93 1.90
N LEU A 342 -1.54 26.25 2.46
CA LEU A 342 -1.02 27.61 2.61
C LEU A 342 0.06 27.89 1.55
N ILE A 343 -0.16 28.88 0.69
CA ILE A 343 0.77 29.19 -0.40
C ILE A 343 1.25 30.64 -0.28
N GLY A 344 2.56 30.81 -0.05
CA GLY A 344 3.20 32.12 0.04
C GLY A 344 3.24 32.72 1.44
N ARG A 345 3.89 33.90 1.54
CA ARG A 345 4.26 34.52 2.82
C ARG A 345 3.05 34.91 3.65
N LYS A 346 2.07 35.59 3.06
CA LYS A 346 0.94 36.15 3.80
C LYS A 346 0.10 35.08 4.51
N PRO A 347 -0.39 34.00 3.86
CA PRO A 347 -1.10 32.93 4.56
C PRO A 347 -0.24 32.25 5.64
N ILE A 348 1.04 32.00 5.37
CA ILE A 348 1.93 31.38 6.36
C ILE A 348 2.08 32.26 7.61
N GLN A 349 2.15 33.58 7.45
CA GLN A 349 2.19 34.53 8.57
C GLN A 349 0.84 34.62 9.31
N GLU A 350 -0.28 34.60 8.59
CA GLU A 350 -1.62 34.62 9.19
C GLU A 350 -1.87 33.39 10.09
N TYR A 351 -1.23 32.26 9.77
CA TYR A 351 -1.36 30.99 10.50
C TYR A 351 -0.13 30.66 11.38
N SER A 352 0.76 31.62 11.66
CA SER A 352 2.03 31.33 12.36
C SER A 352 1.85 30.72 13.75
N GLU A 353 0.88 31.21 14.54
CA GLU A 353 0.58 30.69 15.88
C GLU A 353 0.14 29.22 15.85
N LEU A 354 -0.54 28.80 14.78
CA LEU A 354 -0.96 27.41 14.58
C LEU A 354 0.24 26.55 14.16
N LEU A 355 1.07 27.05 13.24
CA LEU A 355 2.26 26.36 12.73
C LEU A 355 3.31 26.12 13.83
N GLU A 356 3.45 27.04 14.78
CA GLU A 356 4.36 26.90 15.92
C GLU A 356 3.99 25.74 16.86
N GLN A 357 2.74 25.25 16.81
CA GLN A 357 2.26 24.13 17.63
C GLN A 357 2.46 22.78 16.94
N CYS A 358 2.88 22.74 15.67
CA CYS A 358 3.12 21.50 14.94
C CYS A 358 4.42 20.82 15.39
N GLU A 359 4.36 19.51 15.64
CA GLU A 359 5.51 18.72 16.15
C GLU A 359 6.69 18.63 15.17
N ASP A 360 6.41 18.56 13.85
CA ASP A 360 7.42 18.58 12.78
C ASP A 360 7.38 19.95 12.06
N GLY A 361 7.42 21.05 12.82
CA GLY A 361 7.28 22.41 12.30
C GLY A 361 8.38 22.88 11.35
N ILE A 362 8.11 23.97 10.62
CA ILE A 362 9.08 24.70 9.79
C ILE A 362 9.35 26.09 10.38
N ASN A 363 10.63 26.49 10.42
CA ASN A 363 11.05 27.79 10.92
C ASN A 363 11.67 28.62 9.79
N PHE A 364 11.03 29.73 9.42
CA PHE A 364 11.54 30.62 8.36
C PHE A 364 12.64 31.55 8.90
N THR A 365 13.71 31.71 8.12
CA THR A 365 14.80 32.65 8.40
C THR A 365 14.76 33.80 7.40
N LYS A 366 15.65 34.79 7.56
CA LYS A 366 15.71 35.95 6.65
C LYS A 366 15.95 35.54 5.18
N ASN A 367 16.78 34.51 4.96
CA ASN A 367 17.26 34.10 3.64
C ASN A 367 16.98 32.60 3.34
N GLY A 368 16.02 32.00 4.05
CA GLY A 368 15.87 30.55 4.03
C GLY A 368 14.84 30.00 5.02
N PHE A 369 15.00 28.74 5.39
CA PHE A 369 14.15 28.04 6.35
C PHE A 369 14.87 26.81 6.94
N ASN A 370 14.42 26.39 8.11
CA ASN A 370 14.81 25.14 8.75
C ASN A 370 13.61 24.19 8.76
N VAL A 371 13.78 22.99 8.24
CA VAL A 371 12.72 21.98 8.18
C VAL A 371 13.34 20.59 8.32
N GLY A 372 12.72 19.74 9.13
CA GLY A 372 13.17 18.36 9.31
C GLY A 372 14.59 18.17 9.85
N GLY A 373 15.07 19.14 10.64
CA GLY A 373 16.41 19.12 11.24
C GLY A 373 17.51 19.71 10.34
N ASP A 374 17.22 19.99 9.08
CA ASP A 374 18.17 20.59 8.13
C ASP A 374 17.91 22.09 7.95
N SER A 375 18.97 22.82 7.61
CA SER A 375 18.94 24.27 7.34
C SER A 375 19.22 24.53 5.86
N TYR A 376 18.37 25.35 5.25
CA TYR A 376 18.48 25.71 3.83
C TYR A 376 18.53 27.22 3.68
N GLU A 377 19.58 27.75 3.04
CA GLU A 377 19.76 29.17 2.75
C GLU A 377 20.03 29.39 1.27
N GLY A 378 19.39 30.39 0.68
CA GLY A 378 19.48 30.69 -0.76
C GLY A 378 18.17 31.27 -1.30
N GLU A 379 18.27 32.27 -2.17
CA GLU A 379 17.10 32.94 -2.77
C GLU A 379 16.36 32.06 -3.79
N ASP A 380 16.99 30.98 -4.22
CA ASP A 380 16.50 30.10 -5.28
C ASP A 380 15.78 28.85 -4.74
N LEU A 381 15.56 28.79 -3.44
CA LEU A 381 14.96 27.67 -2.73
C LEU A 381 13.44 27.76 -2.67
N ALA A 382 12.81 26.59 -2.74
CA ALA A 382 11.39 26.42 -2.40
C ALA A 382 11.19 25.16 -1.56
N VAL A 383 10.13 25.15 -0.75
CA VAL A 383 9.74 24.04 0.10
C VAL A 383 8.25 23.77 0.00
N LEU A 384 7.90 22.49 -0.09
CA LEU A 384 6.57 21.95 0.13
C LEU A 384 6.63 21.08 1.37
N HIS A 385 5.85 21.41 2.40
CA HIS A 385 5.90 20.69 3.66
C HIS A 385 4.50 20.46 4.22
N THR A 386 4.23 19.24 4.69
CA THR A 386 2.96 18.84 5.31
C THR A 386 3.19 18.41 6.74
N MET A 387 2.30 18.82 7.64
CA MET A 387 2.35 18.51 9.08
C MET A 387 0.98 18.05 9.56
N ASN A 388 0.93 17.33 10.68
CA ASN A 388 -0.33 17.10 11.39
C ASN A 388 -0.87 18.43 11.93
N HIS A 389 -2.18 18.66 11.80
CA HIS A 389 -2.85 19.78 12.46
C HIS A 389 -2.65 19.64 13.98
N PRO A 390 -2.31 20.68 14.77
CA PRO A 390 -1.92 20.50 16.18
C PRO A 390 -3.06 20.07 17.11
N THR A 391 -4.32 20.43 16.80
CA THR A 391 -5.50 20.03 17.60
C THR A 391 -6.38 18.96 16.96
N ASN A 392 -6.71 19.06 15.67
CA ASN A 392 -7.65 18.16 15.00
C ASN A 392 -6.95 16.88 14.51
N GLU A 393 -7.52 15.72 14.82
CA GLU A 393 -6.99 14.41 14.41
C GLU A 393 -7.39 14.07 12.97
N GLY A 394 -6.47 13.47 12.22
CA GLY A 394 -6.68 13.14 10.80
C GLY A 394 -6.62 14.35 9.84
N GLU A 395 -6.44 15.57 10.35
CA GLU A 395 -6.31 16.79 9.55
C GLU A 395 -4.85 17.21 9.39
N PHE A 396 -4.54 17.82 8.25
CA PHE A 396 -3.19 18.19 7.83
C PHE A 396 -3.08 19.66 7.43
N ILE A 397 -1.87 20.20 7.59
CA ILE A 397 -1.48 21.52 7.12
C ILE A 397 -0.33 21.33 6.13
N THR A 398 -0.59 21.59 4.84
CA THR A 398 0.45 21.69 3.81
C THR A 398 0.76 23.15 3.55
N LEU A 399 2.04 23.48 3.45
CA LEU A 399 2.49 24.79 2.99
C LEU A 399 3.45 24.69 1.82
N PHE A 400 3.39 25.68 0.95
CA PHE A 400 4.39 25.96 -0.08
C PHE A 400 4.99 27.34 0.17
N TYR A 401 6.32 27.40 0.23
CA TYR A 401 7.07 28.63 0.41
C TYR A 401 8.23 28.72 -0.56
N SER A 402 8.39 29.87 -1.19
CA SER A 402 9.56 30.22 -2.01
C SER A 402 10.35 31.33 -1.32
N VAL A 403 11.69 31.19 -1.23
CA VAL A 403 12.54 32.21 -0.61
C VAL A 403 12.59 33.47 -1.48
N GLY A 404 12.88 33.32 -2.76
CA GLY A 404 12.83 34.37 -3.78
C GLY A 404 11.97 33.97 -4.97
N ASP A 405 11.96 34.78 -6.03
CA ASP A 405 10.96 34.65 -7.10
C ASP A 405 11.08 33.36 -7.91
N VAL A 406 12.31 32.84 -8.06
CA VAL A 406 12.60 31.70 -8.94
C VAL A 406 11.99 30.40 -8.42
N GLY A 407 11.90 30.22 -7.09
CA GLY A 407 11.36 29.00 -6.50
C GLY A 407 9.85 28.81 -6.76
N TRP A 408 9.12 29.87 -7.11
CA TRP A 408 7.69 29.80 -7.47
C TRP A 408 7.43 28.92 -8.69
N GLU A 409 8.41 28.76 -9.59
CA GLU A 409 8.31 27.82 -10.70
C GLU A 409 8.07 26.38 -10.23
N ARG A 410 8.42 26.05 -8.98
CA ARG A 410 8.22 24.72 -8.41
C ARG A 410 6.79 24.45 -7.96
N LEU A 411 5.94 25.47 -7.81
CA LEU A 411 4.58 25.31 -7.30
C LEU A 411 3.74 24.35 -8.16
N ARG A 412 3.95 24.33 -9.48
CA ARG A 412 3.26 23.37 -10.37
C ARG A 412 3.50 21.90 -10.01
N PHE A 413 4.55 21.60 -9.24
CA PHE A 413 4.91 20.24 -8.92
C PHE A 413 4.17 19.65 -7.71
N ILE A 414 3.42 20.43 -6.94
CA ILE A 414 2.80 19.97 -5.68
C ILE A 414 1.96 18.69 -5.85
N TRP A 415 1.28 18.54 -6.99
CA TRP A 415 0.40 17.41 -7.31
C TRP A 415 1.13 16.12 -7.70
N TYR A 416 2.44 16.19 -7.96
CA TYR A 416 3.25 15.01 -8.27
C TYR A 416 3.80 14.32 -7.01
N TYR A 417 3.64 14.94 -5.85
CA TYR A 417 4.04 14.39 -4.57
C TYR A 417 2.81 13.94 -3.81
N SER A 418 2.81 12.67 -3.41
CA SER A 418 1.69 12.06 -2.71
C SER A 418 2.10 11.65 -1.32
N LYS A 419 3.03 10.70 -1.23
CA LYS A 419 3.52 10.11 0.02
C LYS A 419 4.55 10.96 0.76
N ASP A 420 5.15 11.93 0.08
CA ASP A 420 6.18 12.77 0.67
C ASP A 420 5.54 13.74 1.69
N THR A 421 6.31 14.08 2.72
CA THR A 421 5.94 15.03 3.77
C THR A 421 6.72 16.33 3.61
N THR A 422 7.98 16.26 3.19
CA THR A 422 8.80 17.44 2.88
C THR A 422 9.46 17.25 1.53
N VAL A 423 9.37 18.26 0.68
CA VAL A 423 10.13 18.37 -0.55
C VAL A 423 10.80 19.72 -0.58
N VAL A 424 12.12 19.73 -0.80
CA VAL A 424 12.91 20.95 -0.95
C VAL A 424 13.52 20.97 -2.35
N TRP A 425 13.45 22.12 -3.01
CA TRP A 425 14.01 22.36 -4.33
C TRP A 425 14.99 23.51 -4.32
N ASN A 426 15.89 23.49 -5.29
CA ASN A 426 16.48 24.69 -5.89
C ASN A 426 15.95 24.85 -7.33
N VAL A 427 16.50 25.80 -8.11
CA VAL A 427 16.07 26.04 -9.51
C VAL A 427 16.21 24.82 -10.41
N SER A 428 17.23 23.97 -10.18
CA SER A 428 17.58 22.88 -11.11
C SER A 428 17.03 21.53 -10.69
N GLU A 429 16.96 21.22 -9.41
CA GLU A 429 16.68 19.87 -8.92
C GLU A 429 15.86 19.82 -7.62
N THR A 430 15.46 18.61 -7.25
CA THR A 430 14.92 18.32 -5.91
C THR A 430 16.10 17.99 -4.99
N LEU A 431 16.32 18.80 -3.97
CA LEU A 431 17.39 18.63 -2.98
C LEU A 431 17.02 17.60 -1.91
N THR A 432 15.76 17.57 -1.50
CA THR A 432 15.31 16.68 -0.43
C THR A 432 13.90 16.16 -0.72
N ARG A 433 13.70 14.88 -0.41
CA ARG A 433 12.39 14.23 -0.31
C ARG A 433 12.38 13.41 0.96
N ARG A 434 11.49 13.77 1.88
CA ARG A 434 11.37 13.13 3.19
C ARG A 434 9.93 12.67 3.40
N VAL A 435 9.77 11.46 3.91
CA VAL A 435 8.52 10.97 4.49
C VAL A 435 8.69 11.04 5.99
N HIS A 436 7.76 11.68 6.69
CA HIS A 436 7.77 11.69 8.16
C HIS A 436 7.43 10.29 8.65
N GLU A 437 8.34 9.71 9.43
CA GLU A 437 8.15 8.43 10.09
C GLU A 437 7.88 8.69 11.57
N PRO A 438 6.60 8.77 11.96
CA PRO A 438 6.29 9.02 13.35
C PRO A 438 6.72 7.82 14.19
N THR A 439 7.06 8.08 15.45
CA THR A 439 7.39 7.01 16.39
C THR A 439 6.10 6.30 16.83
N THR A 440 6.19 5.03 17.16
CA THR A 440 5.12 4.27 17.83
C THR A 440 5.06 4.54 19.33
N ARG A 441 5.85 5.50 19.82
CA ARG A 441 5.91 5.88 21.24
C ARG A 441 4.68 6.67 21.65
N ILE A 442 4.23 6.42 22.86
CA ILE A 442 3.20 7.16 23.58
C ILE A 442 3.86 7.69 24.85
N SER A 443 3.79 8.99 25.09
CA SER A 443 4.23 9.58 26.36
C SER A 443 3.26 9.20 27.48
N ASN A 444 3.81 8.86 28.65
CA ASN A 444 3.01 8.56 29.85
C ASN A 444 2.36 9.80 30.46
#